data_AF-Q5C0Q9-F1
#
_entry.id   AF-Q5C0Q9-F1
#
_cell.length_a   1.000
_cell.length_b   1.000
_cell.length_c   1.000
_cell.angle_alpha   90.00
_cell.angle_beta   90.00
_cell.angle_gamma   90.00
#
_symmetry.space_group_name_H-M   'P 1'
#
loop_
_entity.id
_entity.type
_entity.pdbx_description
1 polymer ?
#
loop_
_entity_poly.entity_id
_entity_poly.type
_entity_poly.pdbx_seq_one_letter_code
_entity_poly.pdbx_strand_id
1 'polypeptide(L)'
;KGVLTSEVGMTQPPTQEKLTRIAIVSSDKCKPKKCRQECKRSCPVVRMGKLCIEVTPNDKIAFLSEELCIGCGICCKKCPFEAISIINLPSNLEKEVTHRYGPNSFKLHRLPMPRPGEVLGLVGTNGIGKSSALKILAGKLKPNLGRFKNPPDWTEILTYFRGSELQNYFTKILEDNLKAVIKPQYVDQIPKIVSGEVRTLLNRKDDRGNQDHVLEILVSYKNRSSSGY
;
A
#
# COMPACT_ATOMS: atom_id res chain seq x y z
N LYS A 1 11.34 37.94 -51.70
CA LYS A 1 11.54 37.55 -50.29
C LYS A 1 10.17 37.55 -49.61
N GLY A 2 9.42 36.45 -49.74
CA GLY A 2 8.10 36.29 -49.13
C GLY A 2 8.26 35.68 -47.74
N VAL A 3 7.70 36.35 -46.73
CA VAL A 3 7.74 35.92 -45.33
C VAL A 3 6.59 34.94 -45.12
N LEU A 4 6.94 33.70 -44.79
CA LEU A 4 6.01 32.68 -44.30
C LEU A 4 5.57 33.06 -42.89
N THR A 5 4.31 33.43 -42.72
CA THR A 5 3.66 33.53 -41.41
C THR A 5 3.25 32.14 -40.97
N SER A 6 4.01 31.56 -40.03
CA SER A 6 3.66 30.33 -39.34
C SER A 6 2.51 30.59 -38.37
N GLU A 7 1.38 29.92 -38.61
CA GLU A 7 0.22 29.89 -37.71
C GLU A 7 0.64 29.31 -36.35
N VAL A 8 0.47 30.12 -35.31
CA VAL A 8 0.75 29.76 -33.92
C VAL A 8 -0.32 28.78 -33.47
N GLY A 9 0.10 27.53 -33.22
CA GLY A 9 -0.73 26.46 -32.73
C GLY A 9 -1.47 26.84 -31.45
N MET A 10 -2.77 26.55 -31.45
CA MET A 10 -3.66 26.68 -30.31
C MET A 10 -3.08 25.91 -29.11
N THR A 11 -2.60 26.64 -28.10
CA THR A 11 -2.25 26.07 -26.81
C THR A 11 -3.53 25.69 -26.09
N GLN A 12 -3.75 24.38 -25.91
CA GLN A 12 -4.83 23.86 -25.09
C GLN A 12 -4.69 24.44 -23.67
N PRO A 13 -5.79 24.85 -23.00
CA PRO A 13 -5.71 25.36 -21.64
C PRO A 13 -5.13 24.29 -20.72
N PRO A 14 -4.32 24.67 -19.71
CA PRO A 14 -3.79 23.72 -18.75
C PRO A 14 -4.96 22.98 -18.09
N THR A 15 -4.97 21.67 -18.24
CA THR A 15 -5.92 20.79 -17.55
C THR A 15 -5.78 21.06 -16.07
N GLN A 16 -6.81 21.67 -15.44
CA GLN A 16 -6.83 21.88 -13.99
C GLN A 16 -6.56 20.53 -13.31
N GLU A 17 -5.37 20.40 -12.71
CA GLU A 17 -4.99 19.23 -11.95
C GLU A 17 -5.95 19.09 -10.76
N LYS A 18 -6.97 18.24 -10.94
CA LYS A 18 -7.99 17.97 -9.93
C LYS A 18 -7.32 17.18 -8.82
N LEU A 19 -6.84 17.88 -7.78
CA LEU A 19 -6.23 17.28 -6.60
C LEU A 19 -7.12 16.17 -6.05
N THR A 20 -6.65 14.93 -6.16
CA THR A 20 -7.35 13.76 -5.65
C THR A 20 -7.14 13.69 -4.15
N ARG A 21 -8.23 13.54 -3.41
CA ARG A 21 -8.19 13.47 -1.94
C ARG A 21 -8.51 12.06 -1.50
N ILE A 22 -7.71 11.52 -0.59
CA ILE A 22 -8.01 10.24 0.04
C ILE A 22 -8.39 10.53 1.49
N ALA A 23 -9.62 10.14 1.83
CA ALA A 23 -10.05 10.06 3.22
C ALA A 23 -9.80 8.65 3.72
N ILE A 24 -8.93 8.50 4.71
CA ILE A 24 -8.63 7.23 5.39
C ILE A 24 -9.34 7.21 6.74
N VAL A 25 -10.01 6.11 7.06
CA VAL A 25 -10.61 5.86 8.37
C VAL A 25 -10.01 4.60 8.98
N SER A 26 -9.41 4.74 10.15
CA SER A 26 -8.88 3.61 10.92
C SER A 26 -10.03 2.84 11.59
N SER A 27 -10.20 1.57 11.24
CA SER A 27 -11.16 0.65 11.86
C SER A 27 -10.93 0.45 13.36
N ASP A 28 -9.66 0.51 13.77
CA ASP A 28 -9.26 0.22 15.16
C ASP A 28 -9.65 1.39 16.07
N LYS A 29 -9.44 2.62 15.60
CA LYS A 29 -9.72 3.86 16.33
C LYS A 29 -11.18 4.34 16.18
N CYS A 30 -11.82 4.12 15.04
CA CYS A 30 -13.17 4.62 14.80
C CYS A 30 -14.18 3.89 15.69
N LYS A 31 -14.88 4.62 16.57
CA LYS A 31 -15.95 4.09 17.44
C LYS A 31 -17.21 4.97 17.36
N PRO A 32 -18.07 4.79 16.33
CA PRO A 32 -19.28 5.60 16.12
C PRO A 32 -20.22 5.67 17.32
N LYS A 33 -20.34 4.58 18.09
CA LYS A 33 -21.14 4.52 19.35
C LYS A 33 -20.68 5.52 20.41
N LYS A 34 -19.37 5.79 20.50
CA LYS A 34 -18.76 6.58 21.59
C LYS A 34 -18.43 8.01 21.17
N CYS A 35 -18.31 8.31 19.88
CA CYS A 35 -17.90 9.64 19.39
C CYS A 35 -19.05 10.61 19.07
N ARG A 36 -20.32 10.24 19.31
CA ARG A 36 -21.51 11.05 18.94
C ARG A 36 -21.57 11.48 17.46
N GLN A 37 -20.82 10.79 16.59
CA GLN A 37 -20.68 11.07 15.16
C GLN A 37 -20.26 12.52 14.84
N GLU A 38 -19.34 13.09 15.63
CA GLU A 38 -18.85 14.47 15.44
C GLU A 38 -18.29 14.76 14.05
N CYS A 39 -17.70 13.75 13.38
CA CYS A 39 -17.23 13.87 12.01
C CYS A 39 -18.36 14.27 11.04
N LYS A 40 -19.54 13.66 11.15
CA LYS A 40 -20.72 13.95 10.33
C LYS A 40 -21.32 15.31 10.69
N ARG A 41 -21.47 15.61 11.98
CA ARG A 41 -22.05 16.88 12.49
C ARG A 41 -21.22 18.10 12.12
N SER A 42 -19.90 17.98 12.19
CA SER A 42 -18.97 19.07 11.93
C SER A 42 -18.63 19.25 10.44
N CYS A 43 -19.02 18.32 9.56
CA CYS A 43 -18.68 18.39 8.14
C CYS A 43 -19.49 19.49 7.43
N PRO A 44 -18.85 20.49 6.81
CA PRO A 44 -19.56 21.58 6.12
C PRO A 44 -20.38 21.04 4.94
N VAL A 45 -19.87 20.06 4.21
CA VAL A 45 -20.56 19.46 3.04
C VAL A 45 -21.84 18.73 3.47
N VAL A 46 -21.83 18.07 4.62
CA VAL A 46 -23.03 17.46 5.21
C VAL A 46 -24.02 18.51 5.70
N ARG A 47 -23.53 19.60 6.30
CA ARG A 47 -24.39 20.73 6.70
C ARG A 47 -25.06 21.42 5.52
N MET A 48 -24.46 21.34 4.33
CA MET A 48 -25.05 21.81 3.07
C MET A 48 -26.03 20.79 2.44
N GLY A 49 -26.33 19.66 3.11
CA GLY A 49 -27.31 18.68 2.67
C GLY A 49 -26.77 17.56 1.78
N LYS A 50 -25.44 17.48 1.53
CA LYS A 50 -24.83 16.41 0.71
C LYS A 50 -24.34 15.25 1.58
N LEU A 51 -24.40 14.02 1.06
CA LEU A 51 -23.95 12.81 1.76
C LEU A 51 -22.42 12.61 1.69
N CYS A 52 -21.66 13.57 2.24
CA CYS A 52 -20.20 13.46 2.26
C CYS A 52 -19.68 12.48 3.32
N ILE A 53 -20.34 12.40 4.48
CA ILE A 53 -19.98 11.49 5.57
C ILE A 53 -21.22 10.73 6.01
N GLU A 54 -21.16 9.41 5.89
CA GLU A 54 -22.22 8.49 6.28
C GLU A 54 -21.75 7.69 7.49
N VAL A 55 -22.48 7.84 8.60
CA VAL A 55 -22.23 7.12 9.84
C VAL A 55 -23.48 7.17 10.72
N THR A 56 -23.79 6.02 11.30
CA THR A 56 -24.82 5.81 12.32
C THR A 56 -24.15 5.30 13.61
N PRO A 57 -24.83 5.39 14.76
CA PRO A 57 -24.30 4.81 16.01
C PRO A 57 -24.06 3.30 15.91
N ASN A 58 -24.81 2.57 15.07
CA ASN A 58 -24.69 1.12 14.97
C ASN A 58 -23.56 0.67 14.03
N ASP A 59 -23.02 1.58 13.21
CA ASP A 59 -21.95 1.25 12.28
C ASP A 59 -20.65 0.93 13.00
N LYS A 60 -19.88 0.01 12.39
CA LYS A 60 -18.53 -0.32 12.85
C LYS A 60 -17.53 0.79 12.51
N ILE A 61 -17.73 1.48 11.39
CA ILE A 61 -16.80 2.49 10.85
C ILE A 61 -17.60 3.58 10.12
N ALA A 62 -17.09 4.81 10.12
CA ALA A 62 -17.63 5.90 9.31
C ALA A 62 -17.17 5.78 7.85
N PHE A 63 -18.06 6.08 6.90
CA PHE A 63 -17.75 6.17 5.48
C PHE A 63 -17.65 7.63 5.04
N LEU A 64 -16.62 7.96 4.25
CA LEU A 64 -16.41 9.29 3.69
C LEU A 64 -16.33 9.21 2.17
N SER A 65 -17.18 9.96 1.47
CA SER A 65 -17.12 10.09 0.02
C SER A 65 -15.89 10.89 -0.40
N GLU A 66 -15.00 10.29 -1.18
CA GLU A 66 -13.80 10.94 -1.75
C GLU A 66 -14.18 11.98 -2.82
N GLU A 67 -15.33 11.81 -3.47
CA GLU A 67 -15.82 12.70 -4.53
C GLU A 67 -16.45 13.99 -3.98
N LEU A 68 -17.23 13.86 -2.90
CA LEU A 68 -17.93 15.00 -2.29
C LEU A 68 -17.06 15.75 -1.27
N CYS A 69 -15.98 15.14 -0.78
CA CYS A 69 -15.12 15.75 0.22
C CYS A 69 -14.27 16.89 -0.36
N ILE A 70 -14.46 18.10 0.18
CA ILE A 70 -13.67 19.29 -0.19
C ILE A 70 -12.28 19.34 0.46
N GLY A 71 -11.96 18.41 1.37
CA GLY A 71 -10.65 18.36 2.02
C GLY A 71 -10.39 19.39 3.13
N CYS A 72 -11.45 19.97 3.72
CA CYS A 72 -11.32 20.99 4.78
C CYS A 72 -10.63 20.52 6.07
N GLY A 73 -10.48 19.21 6.30
CA GLY A 73 -9.80 18.65 7.48
C GLY A 73 -10.54 18.80 8.82
N ILE A 74 -11.75 19.36 8.83
CA ILE A 74 -12.52 19.60 10.06
C ILE A 74 -12.85 18.28 10.77
N CYS A 75 -13.24 17.25 10.02
CA CYS A 75 -13.54 15.93 10.57
C CYS A 75 -12.31 15.26 11.21
N CYS A 76 -11.09 15.53 10.73
CA CYS A 76 -9.86 15.05 11.34
C CYS A 76 -9.64 15.70 12.72
N LYS A 77 -9.80 17.03 12.79
CA LYS A 77 -9.61 17.81 14.03
C LYS A 77 -10.70 17.56 15.08
N LYS A 78 -11.93 17.29 14.65
CA LYS A 78 -13.08 17.09 15.54
C LYS A 78 -13.29 15.63 15.94
N CYS A 79 -12.55 14.69 15.36
CA CYS A 79 -12.65 13.29 15.76
C CYS A 79 -11.97 13.08 17.12
N PRO A 80 -12.70 12.67 18.18
CA PRO A 80 -12.10 12.48 19.52
C PRO A 80 -11.12 11.30 19.58
N PHE A 81 -11.11 10.43 18.57
CA PHE A 81 -10.25 9.26 18.48
C PHE A 81 -9.16 9.38 17.41
N GLU A 82 -9.06 10.54 16.73
CA GLU A 82 -8.12 10.76 15.62
C GLU A 82 -8.16 9.62 14.57
N ALA A 83 -9.38 9.12 14.32
CA ALA A 83 -9.58 7.95 13.47
C ALA A 83 -9.61 8.31 11.97
N ILE A 84 -9.68 9.59 11.63
CA ILE A 84 -9.85 10.09 10.25
C ILE A 84 -8.59 10.83 9.85
N SER A 85 -8.06 10.53 8.67
CA SER A 85 -6.96 11.26 8.05
C SER A 85 -7.32 11.62 6.62
N ILE A 86 -7.17 12.88 6.25
CA ILE A 86 -7.36 13.35 4.88
C ILE A 86 -6.00 13.67 4.30
N ILE A 87 -5.67 13.02 3.20
CA ILE A 87 -4.44 13.22 2.45
C ILE A 87 -4.81 13.81 1.11
N ASN A 88 -4.26 14.98 0.80
CA ASN A 88 -4.34 15.56 -0.53
C ASN A 88 -3.20 14.97 -1.35
N LEU A 89 -3.52 14.23 -2.40
CA LEU A 89 -2.53 13.72 -3.33
C LEU A 89 -2.53 14.56 -4.61
N PRO A 90 -1.36 14.65 -5.27
CA PRO A 90 -1.33 15.15 -6.64
C PRO A 90 -2.20 14.25 -7.53
N SER A 91 -2.95 14.86 -8.44
CA SER A 91 -3.89 14.21 -9.37
C SER A 91 -3.26 13.06 -10.16
N ASN A 92 -1.94 13.15 -10.40
CA ASN A 92 -1.20 12.18 -11.22
C ASN A 92 -1.04 10.82 -10.51
N LEU A 93 -1.18 10.75 -9.18
CA LEU A 93 -0.97 9.51 -8.42
C LEU A 93 -2.20 8.59 -8.39
N GLU A 94 -3.39 9.13 -8.69
CA GLU A 94 -4.63 8.33 -8.69
C GLU A 94 -4.65 7.28 -9.82
N LYS A 95 -4.00 7.57 -10.94
CA LYS A 95 -3.90 6.64 -12.08
C LYS A 95 -3.00 5.43 -11.79
N GLU A 96 -2.18 5.50 -10.75
CA GLU A 96 -1.15 4.51 -10.42
C GLU A 96 -1.48 3.67 -9.17
N VAL A 97 -2.78 3.56 -8.84
CA VAL A 97 -3.23 2.75 -7.71
C VAL A 97 -2.98 1.27 -8.00
N THR A 98 -2.12 0.66 -7.21
CA THR A 98 -1.79 -0.77 -7.32
C THR A 98 -2.75 -1.63 -6.50
N HIS A 99 -3.03 -1.21 -5.26
CA HIS A 99 -3.85 -2.01 -4.36
C HIS A 99 -4.61 -1.14 -3.34
N ARG A 100 -5.83 -1.58 -2.99
CA ARG A 100 -6.67 -0.97 -1.95
C ARG A 100 -7.45 -2.05 -1.22
N TYR A 101 -7.49 -2.02 0.12
CA TYR A 101 -8.21 -3.05 0.90
C TYR A 101 -9.72 -2.79 1.00
N GLY A 102 -10.16 -1.53 0.95
CA GLY A 102 -11.57 -1.20 1.10
C GLY A 102 -11.86 0.30 0.95
N PRO A 103 -13.13 0.71 1.11
CA PRO A 103 -13.48 2.12 1.12
C PRO A 103 -12.80 2.79 2.32
N ASN A 104 -12.32 4.02 2.10
CA ASN A 104 -11.55 4.78 3.08
C ASN A 104 -10.38 4.02 3.73
N SER A 105 -9.82 3.01 3.05
CA SER A 105 -8.57 2.37 3.44
C SER A 105 -7.38 3.04 2.78
N PHE A 106 -6.19 2.69 3.26
CA PHE A 106 -4.92 2.98 2.57
C PHE A 106 -4.98 2.52 1.10
N LYS A 107 -4.49 3.37 0.19
CA LYS A 107 -4.22 3.06 -1.22
C LYS A 107 -2.71 2.94 -1.40
N LEU A 108 -2.26 1.79 -1.91
CA LEU A 108 -0.87 1.62 -2.33
C LEU A 108 -0.72 2.13 -3.76
N HIS A 109 0.19 3.09 -3.94
CA HIS A 109 0.52 3.66 -5.24
C HIS A 109 1.91 3.20 -5.65
N ARG A 110 2.04 2.77 -6.92
CA ARG A 110 3.26 2.19 -7.49
C ARG A 110 3.78 0.97 -6.71
N LEU A 111 4.74 0.27 -7.32
CA LEU A 111 5.53 -0.76 -6.65
C LEU A 111 7.01 -0.50 -6.96
N PRO A 112 7.90 -0.67 -5.98
CA PRO A 112 9.32 -0.68 -6.27
C PRO A 112 9.67 -1.98 -7.00
N MET A 113 10.51 -1.88 -8.03
CA MET A 113 10.96 -3.02 -8.81
C MET A 113 12.30 -3.55 -8.26
N PRO A 114 12.39 -4.82 -7.86
CA PRO A 114 13.65 -5.41 -7.45
C PRO A 114 14.51 -5.77 -8.67
N ARG A 115 15.75 -5.28 -8.70
CA ARG A 115 16.72 -5.61 -9.74
C ARG A 115 17.59 -6.80 -9.34
N PRO A 116 17.82 -7.78 -10.22
CA PRO A 116 18.74 -8.89 -9.93
C PRO A 116 20.15 -8.37 -9.60
N GLY A 117 20.78 -8.94 -8.57
CA GLY A 117 22.13 -8.55 -8.15
C GLY A 117 22.21 -7.29 -7.27
N GLU A 118 21.10 -6.56 -7.09
CA GLU A 118 21.04 -5.36 -6.26
C GLU A 118 20.15 -5.55 -5.03
N VAL A 119 20.50 -4.86 -3.94
CA VAL A 119 19.67 -4.82 -2.73
C VAL A 119 18.76 -3.60 -2.79
N LEU A 120 17.45 -3.84 -2.92
CA LEU A 120 16.44 -2.79 -2.88
C LEU A 120 16.10 -2.40 -1.43
N GLY A 121 16.48 -1.19 -1.03
CA GLY A 121 16.10 -0.60 0.26
C GLY A 121 14.70 0.02 0.22
N LEU A 122 13.83 -0.38 1.15
CA LEU A 122 12.48 0.19 1.29
C LEU A 122 12.33 0.90 2.65
N VAL A 123 12.43 2.23 2.64
CA VAL A 123 12.37 3.07 3.85
C VAL A 123 11.10 3.90 3.85
N GLY A 124 10.47 4.04 5.01
CA GLY A 124 9.27 4.87 5.20
C GLY A 124 8.62 4.63 6.55
N THR A 125 7.65 5.47 6.92
CA THR A 125 6.92 5.33 8.19
C THR A 125 6.04 4.07 8.21
N ASN A 126 5.63 3.64 9.40
CA ASN A 126 4.68 2.54 9.54
C ASN A 126 3.32 2.94 8.96
N GLY A 127 2.65 2.00 8.29
CA GLY A 127 1.35 2.27 7.64
C GLY A 127 1.43 2.82 6.21
N ILE A 128 2.62 3.10 5.66
CA ILE A 128 2.79 3.58 4.28
C ILE A 128 2.72 2.47 3.21
N GLY A 129 2.41 1.24 3.60
CA GLY A 129 2.21 0.13 2.66
C GLY A 129 3.43 -0.72 2.34
N LYS A 130 4.57 -0.57 3.06
CA LYS A 130 5.78 -1.38 2.83
C LYS A 130 5.53 -2.89 2.84
N SER A 131 4.88 -3.39 3.89
CA SER A 131 4.56 -4.81 4.02
C SER A 131 3.56 -5.27 2.94
N SER A 132 2.66 -4.40 2.47
CA SER A 132 1.75 -4.71 1.37
C SER A 132 2.50 -4.81 0.04
N ALA A 133 3.43 -3.89 -0.25
CA ALA A 133 4.27 -3.95 -1.44
C ALA A 133 5.11 -5.25 -1.48
N LEU A 134 5.71 -5.64 -0.36
CA LEU A 134 6.46 -6.90 -0.25
C LEU A 134 5.57 -8.13 -0.47
N LYS A 135 4.34 -8.15 0.07
CA LYS A 135 3.40 -9.25 -0.17
C LYS A 135 2.99 -9.36 -1.64
N ILE A 136 2.84 -8.21 -2.32
CA ILE A 136 2.52 -8.18 -3.74
C ILE A 136 3.69 -8.69 -4.58
N LEU A 137 4.89 -8.18 -4.34
CA LEU A 137 6.10 -8.63 -5.04
C LEU A 137 6.38 -10.11 -4.79
N ALA A 138 6.00 -10.64 -3.62
CA ALA A 138 6.16 -12.05 -3.33
C ALA A 138 5.04 -12.96 -3.89
N GLY A 139 4.10 -12.41 -4.67
CA GLY A 139 2.96 -13.17 -5.20
C GLY A 139 1.92 -13.61 -4.15
N LYS A 140 2.10 -13.27 -2.87
CA LYS A 140 1.18 -13.63 -1.78
C LYS A 140 -0.07 -12.73 -1.73
N LEU A 141 -0.02 -11.57 -2.39
CA LEU A 141 -1.14 -10.64 -2.50
C LEU A 141 -1.29 -10.18 -3.95
N LYS A 142 -2.42 -10.51 -4.57
CA LYS A 142 -2.73 -10.06 -5.93
C LYS A 142 -3.08 -8.56 -5.92
N PRO A 143 -2.47 -7.72 -6.79
CA PRO A 143 -2.90 -6.34 -6.99
C PRO A 143 -4.37 -6.29 -7.41
N ASN A 144 -5.12 -5.28 -6.94
CA ASN A 144 -6.51 -5.12 -7.35
C ASN A 144 -6.78 -3.81 -8.10
N LEU A 145 -5.73 -3.03 -8.38
CA LEU A 145 -5.81 -1.77 -9.12
C LEU A 145 -6.84 -0.79 -8.54
N GLY A 146 -7.01 -0.82 -7.21
CA GLY A 146 -8.01 -0.01 -6.50
C GLY A 146 -9.43 -0.58 -6.48
N ARG A 147 -9.71 -1.62 -7.26
CA ARG A 147 -11.00 -2.31 -7.33
C ARG A 147 -11.10 -3.41 -6.27
N PHE A 148 -11.46 -3.02 -5.05
CA PHE A 148 -11.59 -3.95 -3.93
C PHE A 148 -12.90 -4.75 -3.92
N LYS A 149 -13.97 -4.28 -4.58
CA LYS A 149 -15.24 -5.01 -4.68
C LYS A 149 -15.17 -6.13 -5.72
N ASN A 150 -14.68 -5.80 -6.91
CA ASN A 150 -14.53 -6.72 -8.05
C ASN A 150 -13.07 -6.68 -8.50
N PRO A 151 -12.17 -7.44 -7.85
CA PRO A 151 -10.75 -7.43 -8.18
C PRO A 151 -10.53 -8.03 -9.59
N PRO A 152 -9.69 -7.41 -10.44
CA PRO A 152 -9.40 -7.87 -11.79
C PRO A 152 -8.62 -9.19 -11.80
N ASP A 153 -8.62 -9.88 -12.94
CA ASP A 153 -7.78 -11.06 -13.17
C ASP A 153 -6.35 -10.72 -13.57
N TRP A 154 -5.46 -11.71 -13.51
CA TRP A 154 -4.05 -11.53 -13.85
C TRP A 154 -3.84 -11.00 -15.26
N THR A 155 -4.66 -11.41 -16.23
CA THR A 155 -4.63 -10.90 -17.61
C THR A 155 -4.81 -9.39 -17.67
N GLU A 156 -5.73 -8.86 -16.88
CA GLU A 156 -6.00 -7.43 -16.83
C GLU A 156 -4.90 -6.69 -16.04
N ILE A 157 -4.39 -7.28 -14.96
CA ILE A 157 -3.25 -6.74 -14.20
C ILE A 157 -2.00 -6.63 -15.08
N LEU A 158 -1.67 -7.67 -15.85
CA LEU A 158 -0.55 -7.67 -16.78
C LEU A 158 -0.74 -6.65 -17.90
N THR A 159 -1.98 -6.46 -18.36
CA THR A 159 -2.32 -5.43 -19.34
C THR A 159 -2.14 -4.02 -18.76
N TYR A 160 -2.51 -3.81 -17.50
CA TYR A 160 -2.30 -2.54 -16.81
C TYR A 160 -0.82 -2.18 -16.65
N PHE A 161 0.03 -3.17 -16.36
CA PHE A 161 1.48 -2.98 -16.26
C PHE A 161 2.22 -3.11 -17.61
N ARG A 162 1.50 -3.15 -18.74
CA ARG A 162 2.10 -3.41 -20.06
C ARG A 162 3.19 -2.39 -20.39
N GLY A 163 4.35 -2.89 -20.83
CA GLY A 163 5.50 -2.04 -21.18
C GLY A 163 6.32 -1.58 -19.97
N SER A 164 6.03 -2.07 -18.77
CA SER A 164 6.83 -1.83 -17.57
C SER A 164 7.63 -3.09 -17.17
N GLU A 165 8.70 -2.90 -16.40
CA GLU A 165 9.49 -4.01 -15.83
C GLU A 165 8.65 -4.93 -14.92
N LEU A 166 7.59 -4.39 -14.30
CA LEU A 166 6.68 -5.15 -13.43
C LEU A 166 5.88 -6.20 -14.20
N GLN A 167 5.58 -5.98 -15.48
CA GLN A 167 4.90 -6.98 -16.31
C GLN A 167 5.73 -8.26 -16.38
N ASN A 168 7.00 -8.14 -16.75
CA ASN A 168 7.93 -9.27 -16.85
C ASN A 168 8.11 -9.96 -15.49
N TYR A 169 8.14 -9.17 -14.41
CA TYR A 169 8.25 -9.70 -13.05
C TYR A 169 7.03 -10.54 -12.65
N PHE A 170 5.81 -10.04 -12.89
CA PHE A 170 4.60 -10.78 -12.57
C PHE A 170 4.41 -12.02 -13.45
N THR A 171 4.79 -11.96 -14.73
CA THR A 171 4.81 -13.15 -15.59
C THR A 171 5.73 -14.23 -15.03
N LYS A 172 6.94 -13.88 -14.59
CA LYS A 172 7.89 -14.83 -13.97
C LYS A 172 7.38 -15.44 -12.66
N ILE A 173 6.58 -14.70 -11.89
CA ILE A 173 5.93 -15.22 -10.68
C ILE A 173 4.83 -16.21 -11.05
N LEU A 174 4.02 -15.91 -12.06
CA LEU A 174 2.91 -16.76 -12.50
C LEU A 174 3.37 -18.07 -13.14
N GLU A 175 4.50 -18.04 -13.85
CA GLU A 175 5.12 -19.21 -14.45
C GLU A 175 5.94 -20.05 -13.44
N ASP A 176 5.80 -19.78 -12.12
CA ASP A 176 6.50 -20.44 -11.00
C ASP A 176 8.05 -20.42 -11.06
N ASN A 177 8.62 -19.66 -11.99
CA ASN A 177 10.07 -19.48 -12.15
C ASN A 177 10.70 -18.64 -11.03
N LEU A 178 9.90 -17.97 -10.19
CA LEU A 178 10.39 -17.10 -9.13
C LEU A 178 9.62 -17.31 -7.81
N LYS A 179 10.21 -18.10 -6.91
CA LYS A 179 9.70 -18.27 -5.53
C LYS A 179 10.30 -17.22 -4.61
N ALA A 180 9.46 -16.29 -4.15
CA ALA A 180 9.84 -15.28 -3.18
C ALA A 180 9.71 -15.78 -1.74
N VAL A 181 10.79 -15.68 -0.97
CA VAL A 181 10.80 -15.97 0.47
C VAL A 181 10.70 -14.66 1.25
N ILE A 182 9.73 -14.56 2.15
CA ILE A 182 9.55 -13.39 3.02
C ILE A 182 9.84 -13.80 4.47
N LYS A 183 10.75 -13.09 5.12
CA LYS A 183 10.93 -13.17 6.57
C LYS A 183 9.71 -12.55 7.28
N PRO A 184 8.99 -13.29 8.14
CA PRO A 184 7.87 -12.73 8.89
C PRO A 184 8.29 -11.50 9.68
N GLN A 185 7.40 -10.49 9.72
CA GLN A 185 7.66 -9.25 10.45
C GLN A 185 7.73 -9.49 11.97
N TYR A 186 6.95 -10.43 12.50
CA TYR A 186 6.91 -10.78 13.92
C TYR A 186 7.63 -12.11 14.16
N VAL A 187 8.90 -12.04 14.58
CA VAL A 187 9.73 -13.24 14.84
C VAL A 187 9.31 -13.98 16.10
N ASP A 188 8.74 -13.28 17.08
CA ASP A 188 8.31 -13.84 18.37
C ASP A 188 7.12 -14.81 18.24
N GLN A 189 6.44 -14.78 17.09
CA GLN A 189 5.33 -15.68 16.80
C GLN A 189 5.81 -17.02 16.20
N ILE A 190 7.05 -17.11 15.73
CA ILE A 190 7.59 -18.31 15.09
C ILE A 190 7.55 -19.54 16.02
N PRO A 191 8.01 -19.45 17.30
CA PRO A 191 8.00 -20.60 18.20
C PRO A 191 6.59 -21.11 18.55
N LYS A 192 5.56 -20.28 18.38
CA LYS A 192 4.17 -20.67 18.62
C LYS A 192 3.57 -21.47 17.45
N ILE A 193 4.12 -21.29 16.25
CA ILE A 193 3.62 -21.88 15.01
C ILE A 193 4.42 -23.13 14.63
N VAL A 194 5.71 -23.15 14.98
CA VAL A 194 6.64 -24.21 14.60
C VAL A 194 7.24 -24.82 15.86
N SER A 195 7.06 -26.12 16.02
CA SER A 195 7.62 -26.93 17.10
C SER A 195 8.67 -27.91 16.56
N GLY A 196 9.67 -28.22 17.39
CA GLY A 196 10.76 -29.13 17.07
C GLY A 196 12.15 -28.52 17.22
N GLU A 197 13.18 -29.35 17.02
CA GLU A 197 14.57 -28.89 17.10
C GLU A 197 14.93 -28.01 15.91
N VAL A 198 15.61 -26.89 16.20
CA VAL A 198 16.05 -25.92 15.19
C VAL A 198 16.84 -26.58 14.05
N ARG A 199 17.71 -27.53 14.38
CA ARG A 199 18.53 -28.24 13.37
C ARG A 199 17.67 -29.02 12.37
N THR A 200 16.64 -29.72 12.85
CA THR A 200 15.72 -30.47 11.97
C THR A 200 14.89 -29.56 11.08
N LEU A 201 14.49 -28.39 11.59
CA LEU A 201 13.74 -27.39 10.84
C LEU A 201 14.59 -26.74 9.74
N LEU A 202 15.86 -26.45 10.05
CA LEU A 202 16.82 -25.93 9.07
C LEU A 202 17.09 -26.96 7.96
N ASN A 203 17.39 -28.21 8.32
CA ASN A 203 17.65 -29.27 7.36
C ASN A 203 16.45 -29.49 6.42
N ARG A 204 15.20 -29.38 6.91
CA ARG A 204 14.00 -29.51 6.09
C ARG A 204 13.82 -28.37 5.07
N LYS A 205 14.47 -27.23 5.27
CA LYS A 205 14.31 -26.02 4.47
C LYS A 205 15.57 -25.59 3.72
N ASP A 206 16.62 -26.41 3.74
CA ASP A 206 17.83 -26.18 2.96
C ASP A 206 17.65 -26.62 1.50
N ASP A 207 16.93 -25.82 0.72
CA ASP A 207 16.72 -26.07 -0.71
C ASP A 207 17.97 -25.77 -1.56
N ARG A 208 19.01 -25.14 -0.99
CA ARG A 208 20.20 -24.65 -1.71
C ARG A 208 21.50 -25.36 -1.36
N GLY A 209 21.47 -26.28 -0.39
CA GLY A 209 22.65 -27.02 0.08
C GLY A 209 23.74 -26.12 0.66
N ASN A 210 23.37 -24.92 1.15
CA ASN A 210 24.33 -23.92 1.62
C ASN A 210 24.18 -23.60 3.11
N GLN A 211 23.47 -24.46 3.86
CA GLN A 211 23.21 -24.28 5.29
C GLN A 211 24.49 -24.10 6.11
N ASP A 212 25.51 -24.93 5.91
CA ASP A 212 26.74 -24.90 6.73
C ASP A 212 27.49 -23.58 6.56
N HIS A 213 27.60 -23.09 5.33
CA HIS A 213 28.20 -21.79 5.03
C HIS A 213 27.43 -20.63 5.68
N VAL A 214 26.10 -20.67 5.64
CA VAL A 214 25.26 -19.64 6.28
C VAL A 214 25.40 -19.68 7.80
N LEU A 215 25.47 -20.87 8.41
CA LEU A 215 25.69 -21.03 9.85
C LEU A 215 27.04 -20.47 10.29
N GLU A 216 28.10 -20.76 9.54
CA GLU A 216 29.45 -20.22 9.80
C GLU A 216 29.45 -18.69 9.78
N ILE A 217 28.83 -18.08 8.77
CA ILE A 217 28.68 -16.63 8.69
C ILE A 217 27.94 -16.08 9.91
N LEU A 218 26.79 -16.66 10.28
CA LEU A 218 25.99 -16.17 11.41
C LEU A 218 26.73 -16.29 12.75
N VAL A 219 27.50 -17.37 12.95
CA VAL A 219 28.33 -17.55 14.15
C VAL A 219 29.46 -16.51 14.19
N SER A 220 30.10 -16.23 13.04
CA SER A 220 31.16 -15.21 12.96
C SER A 220 30.67 -13.82 13.37
N TYR A 221 29.43 -13.45 13.00
CA TYR A 221 28.82 -12.20 13.42
C TYR A 221 28.54 -12.15 14.92
N LYS A 222 28.04 -13.24 15.52
CA LYS A 222 27.80 -13.33 16.97
C LYS A 222 29.10 -13.10 17.77
N ASN A 223 30.20 -13.69 17.31
CA ASN A 223 31.50 -13.57 17.98
C ASN A 223 32.07 -12.14 17.87
N ARG A 224 31.88 -11.46 16.73
CA ARG A 224 32.29 -10.05 16.56
C ARG A 224 31.47 -9.09 17.42
N SER A 225 30.17 -9.31 17.59
CA SER A 225 29.32 -8.47 18.45
C SER A 225 29.56 -8.68 19.95
N SER A 226 30.16 -9.80 20.35
CA SER A 226 30.45 -10.12 21.76
C SER A 226 31.83 -9.65 22.22
N SER A 227 32.69 -9.22 21.29
CA SER A 227 34.06 -8.75 21.57
C SER A 227 34.18 -7.22 21.58
N GLY A 228 33.05 -6.50 21.53
CA GLY A 228 32.95 -5.04 21.46
C GLY A 228 32.29 -4.38 22.67
N TYR A 229 32.28 -5.05 23.82
CA TYR A 229 31.97 -4.48 25.14
C TYR A 229 33.14 -4.71 26.09
#